data_AF-A0A349CUJ0-F1
#
_entry.id   AF-A0A349CUJ0-F1
#
_cell.length_a   1.000
_cell.length_b   1.000
_cell.length_c   1.000
_cell.angle_alpha   90.00
_cell.angle_beta   90.00
_cell.angle_gamma   90.00
#
_symmetry.space_group_name_H-M   'P 1'
#
loop_
_entity.id
_entity.type
_entity.pdbx_description
1 polymer ?
#
loop_
_entity_poly.entity_id
_entity_poly.type
_entity_poly.pdbx_seq_one_letter_code
_entity_poly.pdbx_strand_id
1 'polypeptide(L)'
;MTRIVSLDTTDIRFPTSLSLDGSDAMNLDPDYSAAYVQVVTDAGEAGHAFVFTIGRGNDVQVAAIDALAGHLVGQELEPLLDDMGATWRGLIGDSQLRWL
;
A
#
# COMPACT_ATOMS: atom_id res chain seq x y z
N MET A 1 -3.70 -18.38 16.56
CA MET A 1 -3.47 -17.95 15.17
C MET A 1 -3.48 -16.46 15.20
N THR A 2 -2.41 -15.87 14.69
CA THR A 2 -2.22 -14.42 14.64
C THR A 2 -3.22 -13.83 13.66
N ARG A 3 -3.89 -12.74 14.02
CA ARG A 3 -4.86 -12.07 13.14
C ARG A 3 -4.37 -10.71 12.72
N ILE A 4 -4.71 -10.32 11.49
CA ILE A 4 -4.54 -8.94 11.04
C ILE A 4 -5.63 -8.09 11.69
N VAL A 5 -5.24 -7.05 12.42
CA VAL A 5 -6.15 -6.18 13.19
C VAL A 5 -6.32 -4.80 12.58
N SER A 6 -5.34 -4.32 11.83
CA SER A 6 -5.45 -3.07 11.08
C SER A 6 -4.61 -3.09 9.80
N LEU A 7 -5.01 -2.23 8.87
CA LEU A 7 -4.26 -1.86 7.70
C LEU A 7 -4.15 -0.33 7.72
N ASP A 8 -3.01 0.18 8.16
CA ASP A 8 -2.80 1.60 8.44
C ASP A 8 -1.97 2.22 7.32
N THR A 9 -2.52 3.23 6.65
CA THR A 9 -1.84 3.93 5.55
C THR A 9 -1.31 5.30 5.97
N THR A 10 -0.32 5.80 5.25
CA THR A 10 0.22 7.15 5.44
C THR A 10 0.65 7.73 4.10
N ASP A 11 0.17 8.95 3.80
CA ASP A 11 0.65 9.75 2.66
C ASP A 11 1.94 10.46 3.06
N ILE A 12 3.07 9.94 2.61
CA ILE A 12 4.40 10.50 2.89
C ILE A 12 4.93 11.14 1.60
N ARG A 13 5.37 12.40 1.68
CA ARG A 13 5.95 13.12 0.55
C ARG A 13 7.25 13.81 0.95
N PHE A 14 8.27 13.67 0.13
CA PHE A 14 9.57 14.29 0.32
C PHE A 14 9.78 15.39 -0.74
N PRO A 15 10.23 16.60 -0.36
CA PRO A 15 10.32 17.74 -1.26
C PRO A 15 11.59 17.67 -2.14
N THR A 16 11.77 16.58 -2.89
CA THR A 16 12.92 16.35 -3.78
C THR A 16 12.97 17.35 -4.93
N SER A 17 11.82 17.94 -5.30
CA SER A 17 11.73 18.99 -6.32
C SER A 17 12.52 20.25 -5.97
N LEU A 18 12.78 20.55 -4.69
CA LEU A 18 13.55 21.72 -4.27
C LEU A 18 14.98 21.71 -4.80
N SER A 19 15.55 20.53 -5.02
CA SER A 19 16.89 20.32 -5.57
C SER A 19 16.87 19.67 -6.96
N LEU A 20 15.68 19.39 -7.51
CA LEU A 20 15.46 18.63 -8.74
C LEU A 20 16.05 17.21 -8.70
N ASP A 21 16.14 16.62 -7.52
CA ASP A 21 16.61 15.25 -7.34
C ASP A 21 15.60 14.28 -7.98
N GLY A 22 16.08 13.46 -8.93
CA GLY A 22 15.23 12.52 -9.68
C GLY A 22 14.53 13.12 -10.91
N SER A 23 14.78 14.39 -11.24
CA SER A 23 14.26 15.01 -12.45
C SER A 23 14.74 14.29 -13.73
N ASP A 24 13.85 14.20 -14.72
CA ASP A 24 14.12 13.63 -16.03
C ASP A 24 13.38 14.40 -17.14
N ALA A 25 13.49 13.94 -18.40
CA ALA A 25 12.90 14.62 -19.56
C ALA A 25 11.35 14.68 -19.55
N MET A 26 10.69 13.80 -18.79
CA MET A 26 9.24 13.70 -18.63
C MET A 26 8.79 14.29 -17.29
N ASN A 27 9.49 13.97 -16.21
CA ASN A 27 9.16 14.35 -14.83
C ASN A 27 10.15 15.42 -14.36
N LEU A 28 9.84 16.68 -14.63
CA LEU A 28 10.79 17.79 -14.42
C LEU A 28 11.02 18.11 -12.94
N ASP A 29 10.00 17.94 -12.09
CA ASP A 29 9.97 18.38 -10.69
C ASP A 29 9.34 17.33 -9.75
N PRO A 30 9.85 16.08 -9.69
CA PRO A 30 9.22 15.03 -8.90
C PRO A 30 9.40 15.30 -7.40
N ASP A 31 8.32 15.09 -6.64
CA ASP A 31 8.36 14.98 -5.18
C ASP A 31 8.21 13.51 -4.80
N TYR A 32 9.32 12.81 -4.60
CA TYR A 32 9.31 11.39 -4.27
C TYR A 32 8.41 11.16 -3.06
N SER A 33 7.46 10.25 -3.23
CA SER A 33 6.38 10.03 -2.30
C SER A 33 6.15 8.55 -2.09
N ALA A 34 5.59 8.20 -0.94
CA ALA A 34 5.23 6.86 -0.57
C ALA A 34 3.79 6.84 -0.06
N ALA A 35 2.94 6.06 -0.73
CA ALA A 35 1.71 5.57 -0.13
C ALA A 35 2.10 4.40 0.78
N TYR A 36 2.46 4.72 2.02
CA TYR A 36 3.01 3.77 2.99
C TYR A 36 1.88 2.97 3.63
N VAL A 37 2.11 1.69 3.92
CA VAL A 37 1.13 0.81 4.55
C VAL A 37 1.78 -0.08 5.62
N GLN A 38 1.08 -0.24 6.72
CA GLN A 38 1.37 -1.18 7.79
C GLN A 38 0.22 -2.17 7.92
N VAL A 39 0.52 -3.47 7.88
CA VAL A 39 -0.42 -4.55 8.16
C VAL A 39 -0.13 -5.03 9.57
N VAL A 40 -0.93 -4.61 10.54
CA VAL A 40 -0.69 -4.83 11.97
C VAL A 40 -1.40 -6.08 12.43
N THR A 41 -0.76 -6.84 13.31
CA THR A 41 -1.30 -8.06 13.88
C THR A 41 -1.61 -7.93 15.37
N ASP A 42 -2.48 -8.80 15.89
CA ASP A 42 -2.76 -8.90 17.33
C ASP A 42 -1.58 -9.44 18.17
N ALA A 43 -0.56 -10.00 17.53
CA ALA A 43 0.69 -10.46 18.16
C ALA A 43 1.69 -9.31 18.43
N GLY A 44 1.38 -8.09 17.99
CA GLY A 44 2.27 -6.92 18.13
C GLY A 44 3.33 -6.82 17.03
N GLU A 45 3.30 -7.70 16.04
CA GLU A 45 4.13 -7.64 14.83
C GLU A 45 3.37 -6.90 13.71
N ALA A 46 4.12 -6.30 12.78
CA ALA A 46 3.55 -5.64 11.61
C ALA A 46 4.38 -5.89 10.34
N GLY A 47 3.68 -6.04 9.21
CA GLY A 47 4.27 -6.02 7.87
C GLY A 47 4.27 -4.60 7.33
N HIS A 48 5.38 -4.17 6.73
CA HIS A 48 5.54 -2.79 6.24
C HIS A 48 5.84 -2.80 4.73
N ALA A 49 5.16 -1.93 3.98
CA ALA A 49 5.38 -1.76 2.55
C ALA A 49 4.99 -0.34 2.09
N PHE A 50 5.23 -0.03 0.83
CA PHE A 50 4.74 1.20 0.21
C PHE A 50 4.64 1.07 -1.30
N VAL A 51 3.84 1.96 -1.91
CA VAL A 51 3.88 2.23 -3.35
C VAL A 51 4.57 3.57 -3.57
N PHE A 52 5.57 3.59 -4.46
CA PHE A 52 6.27 4.80 -4.85
C PHE A 52 5.46 5.62 -5.84
N THR A 53 5.34 6.92 -5.58
CA THR A 53 4.82 7.91 -6.53
C THR A 53 5.71 9.15 -6.52
N ILE A 54 5.41 10.14 -7.35
CA ILE A 54 6.23 11.36 -7.53
C ILE A 54 5.49 12.65 -7.16
N GLY A 55 4.57 12.58 -6.19
CA GLY A 55 3.95 13.76 -5.58
C GLY A 55 2.44 13.77 -5.74
N ARG A 56 1.92 14.57 -6.69
CA ARG A 56 0.48 14.63 -6.96
C ARG A 56 -0.06 13.23 -7.31
N GLY A 57 -1.17 12.84 -6.68
CA GLY A 57 -1.79 11.53 -6.84
C GLY A 57 -1.38 10.49 -5.80
N ASN A 58 -0.41 10.77 -4.91
CA ASN A 58 -0.08 9.85 -3.82
C ASN A 58 -1.26 9.61 -2.87
N ASP A 59 -2.09 10.63 -2.68
CA ASP A 59 -3.34 10.58 -1.91
C ASP A 59 -4.37 9.61 -2.53
N VAL A 60 -4.47 9.59 -3.86
CA VAL A 60 -5.31 8.61 -4.58
C VAL A 60 -4.74 7.20 -4.40
N GLN A 61 -3.41 7.06 -4.47
CA GLN A 61 -2.75 5.78 -4.24
C GLN A 61 -2.97 5.26 -2.82
N VAL A 62 -2.94 6.14 -1.81
CA VAL A 62 -3.29 5.80 -0.42
C VAL A 62 -4.74 5.32 -0.33
N ALA A 63 -5.70 6.06 -0.90
CA ALA A 63 -7.11 5.67 -0.89
C ALA A 63 -7.36 4.32 -1.58
N ALA A 64 -6.60 4.00 -2.64
CA ALA A 64 -6.67 2.70 -3.30
C ALA A 64 -6.18 1.56 -2.39
N ILE A 65 -5.15 1.79 -1.58
CA ILE A 65 -4.69 0.83 -0.57
C ILE A 65 -5.74 0.67 0.54
N ASP A 66 -6.32 1.77 1.03
CA ASP A 66 -7.37 1.74 2.07
C ASP A 66 -8.59 0.90 1.64
N ALA A 67 -8.95 0.96 0.34
CA ALA A 67 -10.05 0.18 -0.21
C ALA A 67 -9.84 -1.34 -0.11
N LEU A 68 -8.59 -1.81 0.05
CA LEU A 68 -8.25 -3.23 0.21
C LEU A 68 -8.31 -3.71 1.67
N ALA A 69 -8.53 -2.82 2.64
CA ALA A 69 -8.57 -3.19 4.06
C ALA A 69 -9.57 -4.32 4.35
N GLY A 70 -10.73 -4.30 3.68
CA GLY A 70 -11.78 -5.32 3.84
C GLY A 70 -11.37 -6.73 3.40
N HIS A 71 -10.33 -6.87 2.57
CA HIS A 71 -9.83 -8.18 2.11
C HIS A 71 -8.85 -8.80 3.11
N LEU A 72 -8.25 -8.01 4.01
CA LEU A 72 -7.16 -8.46 4.90
C LEU A 72 -7.52 -8.37 6.38
N VAL A 73 -8.16 -7.28 6.83
CA VAL A 73 -8.46 -7.07 8.25
C VAL A 73 -9.41 -8.16 8.76
N GLY A 74 -9.05 -8.78 9.88
CA GLY A 74 -9.77 -9.88 10.49
C GLY A 74 -9.40 -11.27 9.96
N GLN A 75 -8.60 -11.38 8.89
CA GLN A 75 -8.07 -12.67 8.42
C GLN A 75 -6.99 -13.21 9.35
N GLU A 76 -6.81 -14.53 9.36
CA GLU A 76 -5.69 -15.19 10.05
C GLU A 76 -4.44 -15.10 9.18
N LEU A 77 -3.31 -14.78 9.81
CA LEU A 77 -2.05 -14.52 9.13
C LEU A 77 -1.48 -15.80 8.51
N GLU A 78 -1.52 -16.91 9.25
CA GLU A 78 -0.84 -18.15 8.85
C GLU A 78 -1.39 -18.72 7.53
N PRO A 79 -2.72 -18.82 7.30
CA PRO A 79 -3.25 -19.26 5.99
C PRO A 79 -2.87 -18.33 4.84
N LEU A 80 -2.78 -17.01 5.09
CA LEU A 80 -2.40 -16.04 4.05
C LEU A 80 -0.93 -16.20 3.62
N LEU A 81 -0.06 -16.55 4.56
CA LEU A 81 1.36 -16.78 4.32
C LEU A 81 1.65 -18.17 3.74
N ASP A 82 0.83 -19.18 4.07
CA ASP A 82 1.01 -20.56 3.60
C ASP A 82 0.72 -20.72 2.09
N ASP A 83 -0.24 -19.96 1.54
CA ASP A 83 -0.49 -19.86 0.09
C ASP A 83 -0.60 -18.39 -0.37
N MET A 84 0.55 -17.76 -0.58
CA MET A 84 0.61 -16.40 -1.13
C MET A 84 -0.03 -16.26 -2.52
N GLY A 85 -0.11 -17.36 -3.30
CA GLY A 85 -0.79 -17.34 -4.60
C GLY A 85 -2.30 -17.19 -4.45
N ALA A 86 -2.90 -17.85 -3.45
CA ALA A 86 -4.30 -17.66 -3.09
C ALA A 86 -4.56 -16.27 -2.51
N THR A 87 -3.69 -15.79 -1.62
CA THR A 87 -3.76 -14.43 -1.08
C THR A 87 -3.77 -13.39 -2.19
N TRP A 88 -2.84 -13.48 -3.14
CA TRP A 88 -2.79 -12.58 -4.30
C TRP A 88 -4.06 -12.65 -5.15
N ARG A 89 -4.56 -13.85 -5.43
CA ARG A 89 -5.83 -14.05 -6.16
C ARG A 89 -7.03 -13.43 -5.43
N GLY A 90 -7.05 -13.49 -4.09
CA GLY A 90 -8.09 -12.88 -3.27
C GLY A 90 -8.11 -11.35 -3.37
N LEU A 91 -6.94 -10.72 -3.46
CA LEU A 91 -6.80 -9.27 -3.60
C LEU A 91 -7.17 -8.77 -5.02
N ILE A 92 -6.68 -9.46 -6.06
CA ILE A 92 -6.84 -9.00 -7.46
C ILE A 92 -8.07 -9.58 -8.16
N GLY A 93 -8.77 -10.51 -7.52
CA GLY A 93 -9.92 -11.25 -8.08
C GLY A 93 -11.26 -10.55 -7.91
N ASP A 94 -11.34 -9.50 -7.09
CA ASP A 94 -12.56 -8.72 -6.89
C ASP A 94 -12.94 -7.99 -8.19
N SER A 95 -14.06 -8.37 -8.80
CA SER A 95 -14.47 -7.84 -10.10
C SER A 95 -14.83 -6.35 -10.07
N GLN A 96 -15.29 -5.82 -8.94
CA GLN A 96 -15.62 -4.40 -8.82
C GLN A 96 -14.35 -3.58 -8.69
N LEU A 97 -13.37 -4.03 -7.90
CA LEU A 97 -12.06 -3.35 -7.82
C LEU A 97 -11.26 -3.46 -9.12
N ARG A 98 -11.37 -4.57 -9.86
CA ARG A 98 -10.75 -4.73 -11.19
C ARG A 98 -11.28 -3.78 -12.26
N TRP A 99 -12.45 -3.18 -12.04
CA TRP A 99 -13.08 -2.27 -12.99
C TRP A 99 -12.49 -0.85 -12.91
N LEU A 100 -12.01 -0.48 -11.73
CA LEU A 100 -11.38 0.82 -11.45
C LEU A 100 -9.97 0.86 -12.06
#